data_AF-A0A3B9TXV5-F1
#
_entry.id   AF-A0A3B9TXV5-F1
#
_cell.length_a   1.000
_cell.length_b   1.000
_cell.length_c   1.000
_cell.angle_alpha   90.00
_cell.angle_beta   90.00
_cell.angle_gamma   90.00
#
_symmetry.space_group_name_H-M   'P 1'
#
loop_
_entity.id
_entity.type
_entity.pdbx_description
1 polymer ?
#
loop_
_entity_poly.entity_id
_entity_poly.type
_entity_poly.pdbx_seq_one_letter_code
_entity_poly.pdbx_strand_id
1 'polypeptide(L)'
;MSQKKSKLDQEALAFHANGRPGKLEITATKPLMSQHDLSLAYSPGVAAPCLAIEADPDTAYDYTAKGNVIAVISNGTAVLGLGDIGAAASKPVMEGKAVLFKKFADIDGLDLEVDTKDTEKFVEAVAMLAPSFGGINLEDIKSPECFIIEQQLRERLEIPVFHDDQHGTAIIAAAGLINALHLTGRDISDIRVVSNGAGAASIACVELFKSMGVPHENIILVDRSGVIYQGREASMNQWKSAHAVKTDARTLEDALVGADVFLGLSVAGAVTPKMVETMAERPIIFAMANPVPEIMPEDAKKVRPDAIIATGRSDYPNQVNNVLGFPYIFRGALDVRASKINEEM
;
A
#
# COMPACT_ATOMS: atom_id res chain seq x y z
N MET A 1 9.57 -33.55 -0.25
CA MET A 1 10.93 -33.19 0.22
C MET A 1 10.82 -31.83 0.89
N SER A 2 10.98 -31.75 2.21
CA SER A 2 10.93 -30.47 2.93
C SER A 2 12.09 -29.60 2.45
N GLN A 3 11.81 -28.52 1.71
CA GLN A 3 12.82 -27.50 1.48
C GLN A 3 13.30 -27.00 2.83
N LYS A 4 14.62 -27.00 3.04
CA LYS A 4 15.23 -26.57 4.29
C LYS A 4 15.00 -25.06 4.40
N LYS A 5 14.17 -24.63 5.37
CA LYS A 5 13.88 -23.22 5.63
C LYS A 5 15.19 -22.43 5.77
N SER A 6 15.25 -21.25 5.15
CA SER A 6 16.43 -20.38 5.21
C SER A 6 16.73 -20.02 6.68
N LYS A 7 17.97 -19.58 6.97
CA LYS A 7 18.30 -19.10 8.32
C LYS A 7 17.38 -17.94 8.73
N LEU A 8 17.10 -17.03 7.80
CA LEU A 8 16.19 -15.91 8.00
C LEU A 8 14.76 -16.38 8.30
N ASP A 9 14.27 -17.42 7.64
CA ASP A 9 12.92 -17.95 7.89
C ASP A 9 12.81 -18.50 9.33
N GLN A 10 13.85 -19.19 9.80
CA GLN A 10 13.88 -19.73 11.17
C GLN A 10 13.92 -18.61 12.20
N GLU A 11 14.72 -17.58 11.96
CA GLU A 11 14.78 -16.38 12.81
C GLU A 11 13.45 -15.62 12.82
N ALA A 12 12.80 -15.45 11.67
CA ALA A 12 11.50 -14.78 11.58
C ALA A 12 10.40 -15.56 12.33
N LEU A 13 10.38 -16.89 12.23
CA LEU A 13 9.43 -17.71 12.97
C LEU A 13 9.69 -17.66 14.48
N ALA A 14 10.96 -17.75 14.89
CA ALA A 14 11.35 -17.61 16.29
C ALA A 14 10.98 -16.23 16.84
N PHE A 15 11.17 -15.17 16.05
CA PHE A 15 10.78 -13.80 16.41
C PHE A 15 9.28 -13.68 16.71
N HIS A 16 8.41 -14.36 15.95
CA HIS A 16 6.96 -14.31 16.17
C HIS A 16 6.47 -15.24 17.30
N ALA A 17 7.25 -16.25 17.68
CA ALA A 17 6.84 -17.29 18.63
C ALA A 17 7.44 -17.14 20.04
N ASN A 18 8.65 -16.59 20.15
CA ASN A 18 9.37 -16.55 21.42
C ASN A 18 8.79 -15.52 22.41
N GLY A 19 8.62 -15.92 23.66
CA GLY A 19 8.04 -15.07 24.70
C GLY A 19 6.51 -15.05 24.61
N ARG A 20 5.94 -13.88 24.31
CA ARG A 20 4.51 -13.72 24.02
C ARG A 20 4.32 -13.79 22.49
N PRO A 21 3.58 -14.78 21.94
CA PRO A 21 3.36 -14.87 20.51
C PRO A 21 2.65 -13.65 19.92
N GLY A 22 2.96 -13.36 18.65
CA GLY A 22 2.44 -12.19 17.93
C GLY A 22 3.28 -10.94 18.18
N LYS A 23 2.87 -9.81 17.58
CA LYS A 23 3.63 -8.56 17.62
C LYS A 23 2.95 -7.42 18.37
N LEU A 24 1.73 -7.63 18.85
CA LEU A 24 0.93 -6.61 19.53
C LEU A 24 0.33 -7.09 20.85
N GLU A 25 0.04 -6.14 21.73
CA GLU A 25 -0.72 -6.32 22.95
C GLU A 25 -1.56 -5.09 23.26
N ILE A 26 -2.58 -5.26 24.11
CA ILE A 26 -3.39 -4.15 24.62
C ILE A 26 -2.90 -3.80 26.01
N THR A 27 -2.63 -2.50 26.24
CA THR A 27 -2.24 -1.96 27.54
C THR A 27 -3.24 -0.90 27.99
N ALA A 28 -3.70 -0.97 29.24
CA ALA A 28 -4.59 0.03 29.80
C ALA A 28 -3.88 1.39 29.97
N THR A 29 -4.53 2.48 29.55
CA THR A 29 -3.99 3.84 29.64
C THR A 29 -4.41 4.58 30.91
N LYS A 30 -5.46 4.12 31.59
CA LYS A 30 -5.97 4.68 32.84
C LYS A 30 -5.57 3.80 34.03
N PRO A 31 -5.29 4.38 35.21
CA PRO A 31 -5.03 3.59 36.42
C PRO A 31 -6.20 2.65 36.74
N LEU A 32 -5.88 1.47 37.27
CA LEU A 32 -6.84 0.47 37.78
C LEU A 32 -6.33 -0.09 39.12
N MET A 33 -5.85 0.79 40.00
CA MET A 33 -5.16 0.43 41.25
C MET A 33 -6.07 0.48 42.47
N SER A 34 -7.25 1.09 42.36
CA SER A 34 -8.19 1.29 43.46
C SER A 34 -9.64 0.92 43.10
N GLN A 35 -10.48 0.74 44.12
CA GLN A 35 -11.93 0.60 43.93
C GLN A 35 -12.54 1.83 43.26
N HIS A 36 -12.01 3.03 43.58
CA HIS A 36 -12.46 4.26 42.94
C HIS A 36 -12.12 4.25 41.45
N ASP A 37 -10.89 3.87 41.07
CA ASP A 37 -10.46 3.75 39.68
C ASP A 37 -11.37 2.79 38.90
N LEU A 38 -11.66 1.62 39.47
CA LEU A 38 -12.56 0.63 38.87
C LEU A 38 -13.98 1.17 38.70
N SER A 39 -14.48 1.96 39.67
CA SER A 39 -15.80 2.59 39.59
C SER A 39 -15.91 3.67 38.51
N LEU A 40 -14.77 4.25 38.08
CA LEU A 40 -14.71 5.23 36.99
C LEU A 40 -14.52 4.55 35.63
N ALA A 41 -13.59 3.59 35.55
CA ALA A 41 -13.27 2.87 34.33
C ALA A 41 -14.38 1.90 33.89
N TYR A 42 -15.21 1.46 34.83
CA TYR A 42 -16.34 0.56 34.57
C TYR A 42 -17.58 1.00 35.36
N SER A 43 -18.47 0.07 35.69
CA SER A 43 -19.70 0.37 36.41
C SER A 43 -19.42 0.90 37.84
N PRO A 44 -20.14 1.96 38.27
CA PRO A 44 -21.22 2.65 37.55
C PRO A 44 -20.76 3.82 36.66
N GLY A 45 -19.52 4.31 36.80
CA GLY A 45 -19.04 5.56 36.20
C GLY A 45 -19.00 5.57 34.68
N VAL A 46 -18.74 4.42 34.04
CA VAL A 46 -18.73 4.27 32.56
C VAL A 46 -20.05 4.66 31.90
N ALA A 47 -21.17 4.70 32.64
CA ALA A 47 -22.44 5.18 32.10
C ALA A 47 -22.41 6.66 31.67
N ALA A 48 -21.60 7.50 32.33
CA ALA A 48 -21.52 8.92 32.03
C ALA A 48 -21.01 9.20 30.60
N PRO A 49 -19.84 8.67 30.15
CA PRO A 49 -19.42 8.85 28.76
C PRO A 49 -20.37 8.19 27.75
N CYS A 50 -21.00 7.06 28.08
CA CYS A 50 -21.98 6.44 27.17
C CYS A 50 -23.18 7.36 26.89
N LEU A 51 -23.77 7.97 27.93
CA LEU A 51 -24.89 8.91 27.78
C LEU A 51 -24.47 10.21 27.09
N ALA A 52 -23.22 10.67 27.30
CA ALA A 52 -22.69 11.82 26.59
C ALA A 52 -22.58 11.56 25.07
N ILE A 53 -22.10 10.37 24.69
CA ILE A 53 -21.99 9.94 23.28
C ILE A 53 -23.37 9.69 22.67
N GLU A 54 -24.33 9.16 23.43
CA GLU A 54 -25.73 9.04 22.97
C GLU A 54 -26.33 10.40 22.63
N ALA A 55 -26.06 11.42 23.45
CA ALA A 55 -26.54 12.78 23.23
C ALA A 55 -25.81 13.51 22.10
N ASP A 56 -24.51 13.28 21.96
CA ASP A 56 -23.65 13.85 20.91
C ASP A 56 -22.60 12.81 20.44
N PRO A 57 -22.85 12.11 19.31
CA PRO A 57 -21.96 11.08 18.81
C PRO A 57 -20.51 11.53 18.54
N ASP A 58 -20.28 12.82 18.28
CA ASP A 58 -18.92 13.32 18.00
C ASP A 58 -18.03 13.31 19.25
N THR A 59 -18.64 13.35 20.45
CA THR A 59 -17.89 13.22 21.71
C THR A 59 -17.28 11.82 21.92
N ALA A 60 -17.56 10.85 21.04
CA ALA A 60 -16.82 9.60 21.00
C ALA A 60 -15.32 9.82 20.79
N TYR A 61 -14.92 10.89 20.09
CA TYR A 61 -13.51 11.26 19.93
C TYR A 61 -12.88 11.82 21.20
N ASP A 62 -13.68 12.30 22.15
CA ASP A 62 -13.19 12.90 23.40
C ASP A 62 -13.12 11.85 24.52
N TYR A 63 -14.09 10.94 24.57
CA TYR A 63 -14.26 9.97 25.66
C TYR A 63 -13.78 8.56 25.34
N THR A 64 -13.34 8.30 24.12
CA THR A 64 -12.85 6.98 23.70
C THR A 64 -11.53 7.08 22.93
N ALA A 65 -10.94 5.93 22.61
CA ALA A 65 -9.74 5.87 21.79
C ALA A 65 -10.00 6.11 20.28
N LYS A 66 -11.27 6.29 19.84
CA LYS A 66 -11.66 6.42 18.43
C LYS A 66 -10.76 7.38 17.64
N GLY A 67 -10.38 8.52 18.21
CA GLY A 67 -9.55 9.52 17.53
C GLY A 67 -8.10 9.10 17.23
N ASN A 68 -7.62 8.00 17.82
CA ASN A 68 -6.26 7.52 17.62
C ASN A 68 -6.16 6.05 17.22
N VAL A 69 -7.31 5.35 17.10
CA VAL A 69 -7.35 3.93 16.72
C VAL A 69 -7.76 3.80 15.27
N ILE A 70 -7.03 2.98 14.52
CA ILE A 70 -7.38 2.64 13.13
C ILE A 70 -7.55 1.14 12.97
N ALA A 71 -8.34 0.74 11.98
CA ALA A 71 -8.44 -0.65 11.57
C ALA A 71 -7.48 -0.93 10.41
N VAL A 72 -6.59 -1.90 10.56
CA VAL A 72 -5.80 -2.48 9.46
C VAL A 72 -6.55 -3.72 8.97
N ILE A 73 -7.22 -3.63 7.83
CA ILE A 73 -8.20 -4.62 7.39
C ILE A 73 -7.74 -5.33 6.12
N SER A 74 -7.79 -6.66 6.14
CA SER A 74 -7.49 -7.50 4.98
C SER A 74 -8.39 -8.74 4.93
N ASN A 75 -8.56 -9.31 3.74
CA ASN A 75 -9.07 -10.68 3.55
C ASN A 75 -7.99 -11.68 3.13
N GLY A 76 -6.72 -11.25 3.08
CA GLY A 76 -5.56 -12.08 2.76
C GLY A 76 -5.54 -12.62 1.32
N THR A 77 -6.16 -11.90 0.38
CA THR A 77 -6.27 -12.34 -1.02
C THR A 77 -5.08 -11.90 -1.91
N ALA A 78 -4.25 -10.99 -1.43
CA ALA A 78 -3.06 -10.52 -2.14
C ALA A 78 -1.88 -10.24 -1.20
N VAL A 79 -1.60 -11.17 -0.28
CA VAL A 79 -0.56 -10.96 0.75
C VAL A 79 0.83 -10.94 0.14
N LEU A 80 1.45 -9.76 0.09
CA LEU A 80 2.80 -9.57 -0.46
C LEU A 80 2.91 -10.21 -1.87
N GLY A 81 3.98 -10.97 -2.13
CA GLY A 81 4.14 -11.80 -3.33
C GLY A 81 3.56 -13.22 -3.21
N LEU A 82 2.85 -13.54 -2.12
CA LEU A 82 2.32 -14.88 -1.83
C LEU A 82 0.93 -15.11 -2.44
N GLY A 83 0.22 -14.02 -2.74
CA GLY A 83 -1.13 -14.07 -3.32
C GLY A 83 -2.19 -14.41 -2.28
N ASP A 84 -3.18 -15.19 -2.71
CA ASP A 84 -4.34 -15.57 -1.89
C ASP A 84 -3.98 -16.72 -0.95
N ILE A 85 -3.59 -16.36 0.28
CA ILE A 85 -3.24 -17.30 1.36
C ILE A 85 -4.31 -17.36 2.46
N GLY A 86 -5.34 -16.53 2.35
CA GLY A 86 -6.47 -16.44 3.26
C GLY A 86 -6.23 -15.52 4.46
N ALA A 87 -7.32 -15.06 5.07
CA ALA A 87 -7.32 -14.03 6.10
C ALA A 87 -6.47 -14.42 7.33
N ALA A 88 -6.63 -15.63 7.86
CA ALA A 88 -5.83 -16.05 9.02
C ALA A 88 -4.30 -16.08 8.75
N ALA A 89 -3.90 -16.39 7.51
CA ALA A 89 -2.49 -16.43 7.14
C ALA A 89 -1.91 -15.02 6.86
N SER A 90 -2.76 -14.01 6.59
CA SER A 90 -2.34 -12.61 6.44
C SER A 90 -2.06 -11.93 7.78
N LYS A 91 -2.61 -12.46 8.88
CA LYS A 91 -2.51 -11.86 10.23
C LYS A 91 -1.10 -11.40 10.63
N PRO A 92 -0.01 -12.16 10.43
CA PRO A 92 1.32 -11.66 10.75
C PRO A 92 1.67 -10.38 10.00
N VAL A 93 1.24 -10.19 8.75
CA VAL A 93 1.50 -8.94 8.01
C VAL A 93 0.69 -7.80 8.62
N MET A 94 -0.59 -8.02 8.92
CA MET A 94 -1.48 -7.01 9.49
C MET A 94 -1.04 -6.56 10.89
N GLU A 95 -0.68 -7.49 11.78
CA GLU A 95 -0.06 -7.16 13.07
C GLU A 95 1.21 -6.32 12.89
N GLY A 96 2.00 -6.65 11.86
CA GLY A 96 3.19 -5.87 11.50
C GLY A 96 2.82 -4.43 11.17
N LYS A 97 1.85 -4.22 10.29
CA LYS A 97 1.35 -2.89 9.90
C LYS A 97 0.84 -2.11 11.12
N ALA A 98 0.04 -2.73 11.99
CA ALA A 98 -0.44 -2.12 13.23
C ALA A 98 0.72 -1.64 14.14
N VAL A 99 1.77 -2.45 14.29
CA VAL A 99 2.97 -2.06 15.06
C VAL A 99 3.73 -0.92 14.40
N LEU A 100 3.79 -0.87 13.06
CA LEU A 100 4.45 0.23 12.33
C LEU A 100 3.69 1.55 12.53
N PHE A 101 2.35 1.53 12.48
CA PHE A 101 1.52 2.70 12.85
C PHE A 101 1.87 3.22 14.24
N LYS A 102 1.93 2.32 15.22
CA LYS A 102 2.27 2.70 16.61
C LYS A 102 3.69 3.26 16.70
N LYS A 103 4.65 2.57 16.07
CA LYS A 103 6.07 2.90 16.19
C LYS A 103 6.44 4.24 15.54
N PHE A 104 5.85 4.55 14.38
CA PHE A 104 6.24 5.70 13.57
C PHE A 104 5.33 6.93 13.74
N ALA A 105 4.07 6.73 14.16
CA ALA A 105 3.09 7.81 14.24
C ALA A 105 2.29 7.84 15.56
N ASP A 106 2.59 6.97 16.52
CA ASP A 106 1.84 6.80 17.76
C ASP A 106 0.34 6.54 17.54
N ILE A 107 0.00 5.82 16.46
CA ILE A 107 -1.37 5.43 16.12
C ILE A 107 -1.61 4.00 16.60
N ASP A 108 -2.75 3.79 17.26
CA ASP A 108 -3.12 2.48 17.79
C ASP A 108 -3.80 1.65 16.67
N GLY A 109 -3.01 0.87 15.95
CA GLY A 109 -3.53 -0.04 14.91
C GLY A 109 -4.15 -1.31 15.50
N LEU A 110 -5.33 -1.68 15.00
CA LEU A 110 -5.96 -2.98 15.26
C LEU A 110 -6.13 -3.73 13.95
N ASP A 111 -5.59 -4.95 13.88
CA ASP A 111 -5.71 -5.81 12.71
C ASP A 111 -7.05 -6.57 12.69
N LEU A 112 -7.71 -6.56 11.54
CA LEU A 112 -8.98 -7.24 11.31
C LEU A 112 -8.90 -8.10 10.04
N GLU A 113 -8.81 -9.42 10.23
CA GLU A 113 -8.85 -10.42 9.18
C GLU A 113 -10.31 -10.81 8.85
N VAL A 114 -10.83 -10.32 7.73
CA VAL A 114 -12.21 -10.61 7.28
C VAL A 114 -12.18 -11.82 6.34
N ASP A 115 -12.65 -12.98 6.81
CA ASP A 115 -12.65 -14.23 6.03
C ASP A 115 -13.80 -14.28 4.99
N THR A 116 -13.73 -13.40 4.00
CA THR A 116 -14.64 -13.39 2.85
C THR A 116 -13.95 -12.90 1.58
N LYS A 117 -14.29 -13.55 0.46
CA LYS A 117 -13.89 -13.11 -0.90
C LYS A 117 -15.02 -12.33 -1.59
N ASP A 118 -16.19 -12.29 -0.98
CA ASP A 118 -17.34 -11.52 -1.44
C ASP A 118 -17.14 -10.04 -1.06
N THR A 119 -17.09 -9.18 -2.07
CA THR A 119 -16.84 -7.74 -1.93
C THR A 119 -17.94 -7.06 -1.12
N GLU A 120 -19.21 -7.39 -1.35
CA GLU A 120 -20.33 -6.74 -0.66
C GLU A 120 -20.30 -7.09 0.84
N LYS A 121 -20.09 -8.38 1.16
CA LYS A 121 -19.96 -8.82 2.56
C LYS A 121 -18.75 -8.19 3.25
N PHE A 122 -17.64 -8.02 2.53
CA PHE A 122 -16.46 -7.34 3.07
C PHE A 122 -16.79 -5.90 3.43
N VAL A 123 -17.36 -5.14 2.49
CA VAL A 123 -17.73 -3.73 2.68
C VAL A 123 -18.75 -3.59 3.81
N GLU A 124 -19.76 -4.47 3.87
CA GLU A 124 -20.74 -4.48 4.96
C GLU A 124 -20.10 -4.72 6.32
N ALA A 125 -19.22 -5.71 6.44
CA ALA A 125 -18.53 -6.01 7.69
C ALA A 125 -17.70 -4.82 8.17
N VAL A 126 -16.92 -4.19 7.28
CA VAL A 126 -16.12 -3.01 7.60
C VAL A 126 -17.02 -1.83 7.99
N ALA A 127 -18.10 -1.58 7.25
CA ALA A 127 -19.00 -0.47 7.53
C ALA A 127 -19.72 -0.62 8.88
N MET A 128 -20.09 -1.84 9.27
CA MET A 128 -20.69 -2.10 10.58
C MET A 128 -19.72 -1.84 11.74
N LEU A 129 -18.41 -2.03 11.52
CA LEU A 129 -17.38 -1.85 12.53
C LEU A 129 -16.80 -0.42 12.59
N ALA A 130 -17.05 0.40 11.57
CA ALA A 130 -16.53 1.76 11.44
C ALA A 130 -16.73 2.68 12.66
N PRO A 131 -17.83 2.59 13.46
CA PRO A 131 -17.97 3.41 14.67
C PRO A 131 -16.81 3.26 15.66
N SER A 132 -16.11 2.12 15.68
CA SER A 132 -14.98 1.84 16.58
C SER A 132 -13.68 2.57 16.20
N PHE A 133 -13.57 3.08 14.97
CA PHE A 133 -12.29 3.52 14.40
C PHE A 133 -12.31 4.99 13.99
N GLY A 134 -11.15 5.63 14.05
CA GLY A 134 -10.90 6.97 13.51
C GLY A 134 -10.47 6.94 12.05
N GLY A 135 -10.12 5.77 11.49
CA GLY A 135 -9.76 5.57 10.10
C GLY A 135 -9.62 4.09 9.74
N ILE A 136 -9.68 3.78 8.44
CA ILE A 136 -9.59 2.43 7.88
C ILE A 136 -8.42 2.34 6.91
N ASN A 137 -7.46 1.47 7.21
CA ASN A 137 -6.36 1.10 6.32
C ASN A 137 -6.66 -0.26 5.68
N LEU A 138 -6.96 -0.28 4.38
CA LEU A 138 -7.13 -1.50 3.60
C LEU A 138 -5.77 -2.03 3.13
N GLU A 139 -5.57 -3.34 3.22
CA GLU A 139 -4.27 -3.98 2.99
C GLU A 139 -4.42 -5.35 2.33
N ASP A 140 -3.51 -5.71 1.42
CA ASP A 140 -3.36 -7.06 0.85
C ASP A 140 -4.68 -7.63 0.24
N ILE A 141 -5.45 -6.78 -0.44
CA ILE A 141 -6.69 -7.15 -1.14
C ILE A 141 -6.43 -7.20 -2.65
N LYS A 142 -6.83 -8.31 -3.29
CA LYS A 142 -6.58 -8.48 -4.73
C LYS A 142 -7.35 -7.49 -5.60
N SER A 143 -6.75 -7.17 -6.75
CA SER A 143 -7.40 -6.45 -7.85
C SER A 143 -8.24 -7.41 -8.72
N PRO A 144 -9.41 -6.98 -9.24
CA PRO A 144 -9.98 -5.62 -9.16
C PRO A 144 -10.84 -5.33 -7.92
N GLU A 145 -11.06 -6.31 -7.04
CA GLU A 145 -11.97 -6.19 -5.90
C GLU A 145 -11.57 -5.06 -4.95
N CYS A 146 -10.26 -4.83 -4.73
CA CYS A 146 -9.76 -3.75 -3.89
C CYS A 146 -10.27 -2.36 -4.31
N PHE A 147 -10.38 -2.08 -5.62
CA PHE A 147 -10.92 -0.81 -6.13
C PHE A 147 -12.38 -0.62 -5.76
N ILE A 148 -13.19 -1.67 -5.91
CA ILE A 148 -14.63 -1.64 -5.62
C ILE A 148 -14.84 -1.47 -4.11
N ILE A 149 -14.09 -2.23 -3.31
CA ILE A 149 -14.14 -2.15 -1.84
C ILE A 149 -13.77 -0.76 -1.37
N GLU A 150 -12.66 -0.21 -1.83
CA GLU A 150 -12.20 1.11 -1.41
C GLU A 150 -13.21 2.20 -1.81
N GLN A 151 -13.69 2.19 -3.05
CA GLN A 151 -14.68 3.15 -3.53
C GLN A 151 -15.95 3.12 -2.67
N GLN A 152 -16.54 1.94 -2.47
CA GLN A 152 -17.77 1.81 -1.69
C GLN A 152 -17.59 2.23 -0.23
N LEU A 153 -16.44 1.92 0.38
CA LEU A 153 -16.16 2.35 1.74
C LEU A 153 -15.97 3.87 1.85
N ARG A 154 -15.25 4.49 0.90
CA ARG A 154 -15.09 5.96 0.84
C ARG A 154 -16.41 6.69 0.64
N GLU A 155 -17.35 6.11 -0.10
CA GLU A 155 -18.68 6.69 -0.31
C GLU A 155 -19.61 6.53 0.90
N ARG A 156 -19.43 5.48 1.70
CA ARG A 156 -20.33 5.12 2.81
C ARG A 156 -19.87 5.63 4.17
N LEU A 157 -18.57 5.85 4.37
CA LEU A 157 -17.99 6.15 5.67
C LEU A 157 -17.63 7.63 5.81
N GLU A 158 -17.81 8.16 7.02
CA GLU A 158 -17.44 9.53 7.39
C GLU A 158 -16.04 9.61 8.04
N ILE A 159 -15.27 8.52 7.96
CA ILE A 159 -13.88 8.41 8.43
C ILE A 159 -12.97 8.09 7.24
N PRO A 160 -11.68 8.47 7.27
CA PRO A 160 -10.79 8.30 6.15
C PRO A 160 -10.54 6.81 5.89
N VAL A 161 -10.69 6.41 4.64
CA VAL A 161 -10.39 5.08 4.12
C VAL A 161 -9.22 5.21 3.14
N PHE A 162 -8.19 4.39 3.33
CA PHE A 162 -6.97 4.41 2.52
C PHE A 162 -6.53 2.99 2.23
N HIS A 163 -6.22 2.68 0.97
CA HIS A 163 -5.60 1.42 0.61
C HIS A 163 -4.11 1.60 0.42
N ASP A 164 -3.30 1.02 1.32
CA ASP A 164 -1.85 1.29 1.35
C ASP A 164 -1.12 0.74 0.13
N ASP A 165 -1.44 -0.48 -0.31
CA ASP A 165 -0.81 -1.07 -1.50
C ASP A 165 -1.05 -0.26 -2.78
N GLN A 166 -2.15 0.51 -2.84
CA GLN A 166 -2.46 1.40 -3.95
C GLN A 166 -1.76 2.74 -3.76
N HIS A 167 -2.30 3.55 -2.87
CA HIS A 167 -1.95 4.96 -2.75
C HIS A 167 -0.63 5.15 -2.01
N GLY A 168 -0.34 4.32 -1.00
CA GLY A 168 0.93 4.38 -0.28
C GLY A 168 2.11 4.10 -1.22
N THR A 169 1.98 3.07 -2.07
CA THR A 169 2.97 2.78 -3.11
C THR A 169 3.13 3.94 -4.09
N ALA A 170 2.00 4.51 -4.56
CA ALA A 170 2.00 5.64 -5.49
C ALA A 170 2.72 6.86 -4.91
N ILE A 171 2.42 7.24 -3.67
CA ILE A 171 2.99 8.42 -3.01
C ILE A 171 4.50 8.29 -2.85
N ILE A 172 5.01 7.13 -2.40
CA ILE A 172 6.46 6.96 -2.22
C ILE A 172 7.17 6.82 -3.57
N ALA A 173 6.56 6.18 -4.57
CA ALA A 173 7.08 6.16 -5.94
C ALA A 173 7.14 7.57 -6.55
N ALA A 174 6.13 8.41 -6.31
CA ALA A 174 6.08 9.81 -6.75
C ALA A 174 7.17 10.65 -6.06
N ALA A 175 7.35 10.50 -4.75
CA ALA A 175 8.44 11.16 -4.03
C ALA A 175 9.83 10.74 -4.57
N GLY A 176 9.99 9.45 -4.88
CA GLY A 176 11.18 8.92 -5.55
C GLY A 176 11.37 9.54 -6.94
N LEU A 177 10.30 9.64 -7.73
CA LEU A 177 10.33 10.23 -9.07
C LEU A 177 10.74 11.69 -9.03
N ILE A 178 10.12 12.52 -8.18
CA ILE A 178 10.45 13.95 -8.03
C ILE A 178 11.95 14.13 -7.79
N ASN A 179 12.52 13.37 -6.85
CA ASN A 179 13.94 13.44 -6.54
C ASN A 179 14.82 12.95 -7.70
N ALA A 180 14.41 11.88 -8.39
CA ALA A 180 15.15 11.35 -9.52
C ALA A 180 15.14 12.31 -10.72
N LEU A 181 14.01 12.98 -10.99
CA LEU A 181 13.89 14.03 -12.00
C LEU A 181 14.78 15.23 -11.67
N HIS A 182 14.76 15.69 -10.42
CA HIS A 182 15.64 16.76 -9.95
C HIS A 182 17.13 16.43 -10.17
N LEU A 183 17.54 15.21 -9.79
CA LEU A 183 18.93 14.76 -9.97
C LEU A 183 19.33 14.58 -11.44
N THR A 184 18.37 14.24 -12.30
CA THR A 184 18.62 14.05 -13.74
C THR A 184 18.43 15.32 -14.58
N GLY A 185 17.85 16.37 -14.01
CA GLY A 185 17.55 17.62 -14.71
C GLY A 185 16.44 17.47 -15.75
N ARG A 186 15.53 16.51 -15.56
CA ARG A 186 14.39 16.23 -16.46
C ARG A 186 13.14 17.00 -16.00
N ASP A 187 12.37 17.49 -16.97
CA ASP A 187 11.00 17.94 -16.72
C ASP A 187 10.05 16.73 -16.71
N ILE A 188 9.06 16.75 -15.82
CA ILE A 188 8.05 15.69 -15.71
C ILE A 188 7.17 15.60 -16.96
N SER A 189 7.00 16.70 -17.72
CA SER A 189 6.24 16.70 -18.96
C SER A 189 6.91 15.92 -20.09
N ASP A 190 8.23 15.74 -20.02
CA ASP A 190 9.04 15.26 -21.15
C ASP A 190 9.45 13.79 -21.01
N ILE A 191 9.23 13.18 -19.84
CA ILE A 191 9.68 11.81 -19.58
C ILE A 191 8.79 10.77 -20.25
N ARG A 192 9.40 9.67 -20.69
CA ARG A 192 8.70 8.44 -21.10
C ARG A 192 8.76 7.40 -19.98
N VAL A 193 7.59 6.96 -19.53
CA VAL A 193 7.42 6.00 -18.43
C VAL A 193 6.92 4.68 -18.98
N VAL A 194 7.56 3.58 -18.59
CA VAL A 194 7.06 2.22 -18.80
C VAL A 194 6.72 1.63 -17.45
N SER A 195 5.42 1.36 -17.24
CA SER A 195 4.95 0.67 -16.05
C SER A 195 4.68 -0.80 -16.37
N ASN A 196 5.38 -1.71 -15.69
CA ASN A 196 5.20 -3.15 -15.83
C ASN A 196 4.44 -3.69 -14.62
N GLY A 197 3.28 -4.27 -14.90
CA GLY A 197 2.23 -4.55 -13.93
C GLY A 197 1.00 -3.69 -14.22
N ALA A 198 -0.19 -4.27 -14.15
CA ALA A 198 -1.46 -3.57 -14.35
C ALA A 198 -2.47 -3.93 -13.25
N GLY A 199 -1.96 -4.08 -12.03
CA GLY A 199 -2.74 -4.23 -10.80
C GLY A 199 -2.87 -2.90 -10.05
N ALA A 200 -3.41 -2.97 -8.84
CA ALA A 200 -3.83 -1.80 -8.07
C ALA A 200 -2.71 -0.78 -7.82
N ALA A 201 -1.56 -1.24 -7.30
CA ALA A 201 -0.39 -0.39 -7.08
C ALA A 201 0.08 0.34 -8.36
N SER A 202 0.18 -0.39 -9.47
CA SER A 202 0.68 0.16 -10.73
C SER A 202 -0.26 1.21 -11.31
N ILE A 203 -1.56 0.93 -11.27
CA ILE A 203 -2.59 1.87 -11.75
C ILE A 203 -2.57 3.15 -10.91
N ALA A 204 -2.53 3.03 -9.58
CA ALA A 204 -2.45 4.19 -8.68
C ALA A 204 -1.19 5.03 -8.93
N CYS A 205 -0.01 4.40 -9.09
CA CYS A 205 1.21 5.13 -9.46
C CYS A 205 1.07 5.87 -10.79
N VAL A 206 0.48 5.23 -11.80
CA VAL A 206 0.29 5.83 -13.13
C VAL A 206 -0.69 7.00 -13.08
N GLU A 207 -1.78 6.88 -12.32
CA GLU A 207 -2.75 7.96 -12.11
C GLU A 207 -2.10 9.16 -11.44
N LEU A 208 -1.36 8.93 -10.34
CA LEU A 208 -0.66 9.99 -9.63
C LEU A 208 0.44 10.64 -10.48
N PHE A 209 1.20 9.87 -11.26
CA PHE A 209 2.22 10.45 -12.16
C PHE A 209 1.56 11.36 -13.22
N LYS A 210 0.38 11.00 -13.72
CA LYS A 210 -0.38 11.86 -14.65
C LYS A 210 -0.87 13.13 -13.98
N SER A 211 -1.43 13.05 -12.78
CA SER A 211 -1.90 14.25 -12.07
C SER A 211 -0.75 15.19 -11.67
N MET A 212 0.46 14.65 -11.48
CA MET A 212 1.68 15.43 -11.30
C MET A 212 2.23 16.07 -12.60
N GLY A 213 1.77 15.64 -13.77
CA GLY A 213 2.11 16.28 -15.05
C GLY A 213 2.73 15.38 -16.13
N VAL A 214 2.90 14.07 -15.90
CA VAL A 214 3.35 13.16 -16.96
C VAL A 214 2.23 13.01 -18.01
N PRO A 215 2.48 13.30 -19.31
CA PRO A 215 1.45 13.19 -20.34
C PRO A 215 0.93 11.75 -20.46
N HIS A 216 -0.38 11.61 -20.72
CA HIS A 216 -1.03 10.31 -20.82
C HIS A 216 -0.37 9.41 -21.85
N GLU A 217 -0.05 9.96 -23.03
CA GLU A 217 0.60 9.28 -24.15
C GLU A 217 2.05 8.85 -23.86
N ASN A 218 2.69 9.44 -22.85
CA ASN A 218 4.07 9.14 -22.48
C ASN A 218 4.18 7.97 -21.48
N ILE A 219 3.06 7.42 -21.01
CA ILE A 219 3.04 6.27 -20.12
C ILE A 219 2.56 5.02 -20.86
N ILE A 220 3.42 4.02 -20.97
CA ILE A 220 3.07 2.71 -21.51
C ILE A 220 2.88 1.73 -20.35
N LEU A 221 1.66 1.23 -20.18
CA LEU A 221 1.34 0.18 -19.22
C LEU A 221 1.52 -1.20 -19.88
N VAL A 222 2.17 -2.12 -19.20
CA VAL A 222 2.44 -3.50 -19.67
C VAL A 222 1.89 -4.48 -18.64
N ASP A 223 1.15 -5.48 -19.10
CA ASP A 223 0.70 -6.57 -18.24
C ASP A 223 1.21 -7.93 -18.73
N ARG A 224 0.75 -9.02 -18.10
CA ARG A 224 1.16 -10.39 -18.44
C ARG A 224 0.91 -10.79 -19.90
N SER A 225 0.03 -10.09 -20.62
CA SER A 225 -0.26 -10.36 -22.03
C SER A 225 0.39 -9.34 -22.98
N GLY A 226 1.25 -8.46 -22.46
CA GLY A 226 1.98 -7.46 -23.23
C GLY A 226 1.48 -6.03 -22.98
N VAL A 227 1.80 -5.13 -23.91
CA VAL A 227 1.46 -3.71 -23.83
C VAL A 227 -0.06 -3.50 -23.82
N ILE A 228 -0.54 -2.56 -23.02
CA ILE A 228 -1.94 -2.08 -23.03
C ILE A 228 -2.02 -0.93 -24.04
N TYR A 229 -2.57 -1.23 -25.23
CA TYR A 229 -2.68 -0.31 -26.35
C TYR A 229 -4.14 -0.12 -26.79
N GLN A 230 -4.43 0.98 -27.47
CA GLN A 230 -5.75 1.26 -28.03
C GLN A 230 -6.14 0.20 -29.08
N GLY A 231 -7.28 -0.45 -28.89
CA GLY A 231 -7.74 -1.55 -29.76
C GLY A 231 -7.34 -2.95 -29.28
N ARG A 232 -6.65 -3.07 -28.14
CA ARG A 232 -6.42 -4.37 -27.49
C ARG A 232 -7.73 -4.94 -26.94
N GLU A 233 -8.07 -6.17 -27.30
CA GLU A 233 -9.27 -6.85 -26.80
C GLU A 233 -8.98 -7.79 -25.61
N ALA A 234 -7.82 -8.46 -25.62
CA ALA A 234 -7.51 -9.51 -24.65
C ALA A 234 -7.10 -8.96 -23.26
N SER A 235 -7.65 -9.56 -22.20
CA SER A 235 -7.30 -9.30 -20.79
C SER A 235 -7.50 -7.84 -20.34
N MET A 236 -8.45 -7.14 -20.95
CA MET A 236 -8.81 -5.75 -20.64
C MET A 236 -9.96 -5.66 -19.62
N ASN A 237 -9.93 -4.59 -18.81
CA ASN A 237 -11.01 -4.20 -17.92
C ASN A 237 -11.13 -2.66 -17.93
N GLN A 238 -12.13 -2.10 -17.25
CA GLN A 238 -12.39 -0.66 -17.26
C GLN A 238 -11.18 0.15 -16.79
N TRP A 239 -10.53 -0.27 -15.69
CA TRP A 239 -9.37 0.41 -15.13
C TRP A 239 -8.20 0.41 -16.11
N LYS A 240 -7.84 -0.74 -16.69
CA LYS A 240 -6.78 -0.84 -17.71
C LYS A 240 -7.09 -0.03 -18.98
N SER A 241 -8.35 -0.03 -19.42
CA SER A 241 -8.75 0.64 -20.66
C SER A 241 -8.53 2.16 -20.60
N ALA A 242 -8.66 2.76 -19.42
CA ALA A 242 -8.38 4.17 -19.18
C ALA A 242 -6.91 4.55 -19.41
N HIS A 243 -5.98 3.58 -19.39
CA HIS A 243 -4.53 3.80 -19.60
C HIS A 243 -4.04 3.29 -20.96
N ALA A 244 -4.94 2.89 -21.88
CA ALA A 244 -4.55 2.47 -23.21
C ALA A 244 -4.04 3.66 -24.06
N VAL A 245 -2.86 3.50 -24.66
CA VAL A 245 -2.23 4.50 -25.52
C VAL A 245 -2.09 4.01 -26.96
N LYS A 246 -1.96 4.94 -27.91
CA LYS A 246 -1.65 4.59 -29.30
C LYS A 246 -0.15 4.32 -29.42
N THR A 247 0.22 3.07 -29.70
CA THR A 247 1.63 2.65 -29.84
C THR A 247 1.75 1.38 -30.67
N ASP A 248 2.91 1.20 -31.31
CA ASP A 248 3.26 -0.03 -32.05
C ASP A 248 3.98 -1.06 -31.17
N ALA A 249 4.40 -0.69 -29.95
CA ALA A 249 5.01 -1.60 -28.99
C ALA A 249 4.02 -2.72 -28.61
N ARG A 250 4.51 -3.97 -28.48
CA ARG A 250 3.68 -5.12 -28.09
C ARG A 250 4.23 -5.85 -26.88
N THR A 251 5.53 -5.83 -26.69
CA THR A 251 6.22 -6.48 -25.57
C THR A 251 6.80 -5.45 -24.60
N LEU A 252 7.21 -5.93 -23.41
CA LEU A 252 7.97 -5.11 -22.46
C LEU A 252 9.30 -4.63 -23.06
N GLU A 253 9.99 -5.48 -23.83
CA GLU A 253 11.25 -5.14 -24.50
C GLU A 253 11.05 -3.99 -25.49
N ASP A 254 9.97 -4.01 -26.29
CA ASP A 254 9.65 -2.93 -27.23
C ASP A 254 9.36 -1.62 -26.50
N ALA A 255 8.60 -1.69 -25.40
CA ALA A 255 8.18 -0.52 -24.64
C ALA A 255 9.36 0.20 -23.98
N LEU A 256 10.37 -0.54 -23.52
CA LEU A 256 11.53 0.00 -22.80
C LEU A 256 12.51 0.77 -23.68
N VAL A 257 12.43 0.64 -25.01
CA VAL A 257 13.33 1.34 -25.93
C VAL A 257 13.18 2.86 -25.78
N GLY A 258 14.25 3.49 -25.29
CA GLY A 258 14.33 4.92 -25.03
C GLY A 258 13.42 5.41 -23.90
N ALA A 259 12.99 4.52 -22.99
CA ALA A 259 12.24 4.93 -21.81
C ALA A 259 13.15 5.61 -20.78
N ASP A 260 12.69 6.69 -20.14
CA ASP A 260 13.41 7.37 -19.08
C ASP A 260 13.19 6.71 -17.73
N VAL A 261 11.97 6.22 -17.51
CA VAL A 261 11.54 5.62 -16.25
C VAL A 261 10.98 4.22 -16.48
N PHE A 262 11.47 3.26 -15.72
CA PHE A 262 10.83 1.96 -15.54
C PHE A 262 10.20 1.88 -14.15
N LEU A 263 8.90 1.60 -14.11
CA LEU A 263 8.12 1.36 -12.90
C LEU A 263 7.71 -0.12 -12.86
N GLY A 264 8.39 -0.91 -12.04
CA GLY A 264 8.15 -2.34 -11.85
C GLY A 264 7.29 -2.59 -10.62
N LEU A 265 6.08 -3.10 -10.85
CA LEU A 265 5.12 -3.57 -9.84
C LEU A 265 4.51 -4.89 -10.30
N SER A 266 5.40 -5.86 -10.55
CA SER A 266 5.08 -7.09 -11.28
C SER A 266 5.68 -8.34 -10.63
N VAL A 267 6.59 -9.04 -11.33
CA VAL A 267 7.16 -10.34 -10.91
C VAL A 267 8.68 -10.32 -11.00
N ALA A 268 9.31 -11.13 -10.16
CA ALA A 268 10.75 -11.31 -10.12
C ALA A 268 11.34 -11.63 -11.50
N GLY A 269 12.43 -10.95 -11.86
CA GLY A 269 13.19 -11.24 -13.09
C GLY A 269 12.47 -10.88 -14.39
N ALA A 270 11.41 -10.05 -14.35
CA ALA A 270 10.70 -9.61 -15.55
C ALA A 270 11.55 -8.75 -16.50
N VAL A 271 12.61 -8.11 -15.99
CA VAL A 271 13.50 -7.23 -16.76
C VAL A 271 14.89 -7.83 -16.86
N THR A 272 15.43 -7.86 -18.07
CA THR A 272 16.78 -8.37 -18.35
C THR A 272 17.78 -7.22 -18.52
N PRO A 273 19.09 -7.44 -18.32
CA PRO A 273 20.11 -6.41 -18.59
C PRO A 273 20.03 -5.86 -20.02
N LYS A 274 19.77 -6.70 -21.01
CA LYS A 274 19.60 -6.29 -22.42
C LYS A 274 18.45 -5.27 -22.60
N MET A 275 17.35 -5.43 -21.88
CA MET A 275 16.25 -4.46 -21.91
C MET A 275 16.64 -3.13 -21.25
N VAL A 276 17.49 -3.16 -20.23
CA VAL A 276 17.97 -1.94 -19.55
C VAL A 276 18.98 -1.17 -20.42
N GLU A 277 19.77 -1.86 -21.25
CA GLU A 277 20.65 -1.22 -22.24
C GLU A 277 19.89 -0.36 -23.25
N THR A 278 18.64 -0.73 -23.60
CA THR A 278 17.85 0.02 -24.60
C THR A 278 17.14 1.25 -24.04
N MET A 279 17.13 1.44 -22.72
CA MET A 279 16.53 2.62 -22.07
C MET A 279 17.33 3.90 -22.35
N ALA A 280 16.73 5.07 -22.11
CA ALA A 280 17.39 6.37 -22.27
C ALA A 280 18.60 6.54 -21.34
N GLU A 281 19.49 7.52 -21.62
CA GLU A 281 20.61 7.89 -20.75
C GLU A 281 20.16 8.15 -19.30
N ARG A 282 20.95 7.76 -18.29
CA ARG A 282 20.65 7.88 -16.86
C ARG A 282 19.22 7.42 -16.50
N PRO A 283 18.85 6.15 -16.74
CA PRO A 283 17.48 5.69 -16.58
C PRO A 283 17.13 5.63 -15.08
N ILE A 284 15.86 5.86 -14.78
CA ILE A 284 15.29 5.77 -13.45
C ILE A 284 14.55 4.43 -13.38
N ILE A 285 15.00 3.53 -12.52
CA ILE A 285 14.50 2.15 -12.46
C ILE A 285 13.96 1.90 -11.05
N PHE A 286 12.63 1.81 -10.94
CA PHE A 286 11.94 1.40 -9.72
C PHE A 286 11.57 -0.08 -9.87
N ALA A 287 12.39 -0.99 -9.34
CA ALA A 287 12.13 -2.43 -9.40
C ALA A 287 11.60 -2.91 -8.04
N MET A 288 10.27 -2.87 -7.87
CA MET A 288 9.61 -2.93 -6.56
C MET A 288 8.90 -4.26 -6.28
N ALA A 289 9.02 -5.26 -7.17
CA ALA A 289 8.54 -6.60 -6.85
C ALA A 289 9.22 -7.17 -5.60
N ASN A 290 8.43 -7.83 -4.75
CA ASN A 290 8.89 -8.48 -3.52
C ASN A 290 8.62 -9.99 -3.57
N PRO A 291 9.50 -10.83 -2.97
CA PRO A 291 10.75 -10.48 -2.29
C PRO A 291 11.94 -10.27 -3.24
N VAL A 292 11.80 -10.61 -4.53
CA VAL A 292 12.85 -10.48 -5.54
C VAL A 292 12.38 -9.46 -6.60
N PRO A 293 13.18 -8.43 -6.91
CA PRO A 293 12.79 -7.37 -7.84
C PRO A 293 12.72 -7.85 -9.30
N GLU A 294 12.14 -7.03 -10.17
CA GLU A 294 12.08 -7.26 -11.61
C GLU A 294 13.47 -7.41 -12.25
N ILE A 295 14.45 -6.68 -11.70
CA ILE A 295 15.87 -6.81 -12.02
C ILE A 295 16.68 -6.51 -10.76
N MET A 296 17.74 -7.28 -10.53
CA MET A 296 18.66 -7.02 -9.41
C MET A 296 19.46 -5.73 -9.68
N PRO A 297 19.67 -4.86 -8.67
CA PRO A 297 20.43 -3.62 -8.85
C PRO A 297 21.82 -3.82 -9.46
N GLU A 298 22.50 -4.91 -9.11
CA GLU A 298 23.82 -5.28 -9.63
C GLU A 298 23.76 -5.58 -11.12
N ASP A 299 22.71 -6.24 -11.60
CA ASP A 299 22.55 -6.60 -13.00
C ASP A 299 22.19 -5.39 -13.86
N ALA A 300 21.35 -4.49 -13.34
CA ALA A 300 21.09 -3.20 -14.00
C ALA A 300 22.35 -2.33 -14.05
N LYS A 301 23.14 -2.25 -12.96
CA LYS A 301 24.37 -1.44 -12.90
C LYS A 301 25.50 -1.94 -13.78
N LYS A 302 25.56 -3.24 -14.08
CA LYS A 302 26.56 -3.80 -15.02
C LYS A 302 26.44 -3.18 -16.41
N VAL A 303 25.22 -2.94 -16.85
CA VAL A 303 24.94 -2.44 -18.20
C VAL A 303 24.65 -0.95 -18.25
N ARG A 304 24.11 -0.38 -17.16
CA ARG A 304 23.82 1.04 -16.98
C ARG A 304 24.36 1.54 -15.63
N PRO A 305 25.68 1.77 -15.52
CA PRO A 305 26.30 2.29 -14.30
C PRO A 305 25.71 3.63 -13.85
N ASP A 306 25.18 4.40 -14.79
CA ASP A 306 24.54 5.71 -14.67
C ASP A 306 23.09 5.67 -14.15
N ALA A 307 22.50 4.49 -13.96
CA ALA A 307 21.11 4.36 -13.53
C ALA A 307 20.85 4.78 -12.08
N ILE A 308 19.73 5.46 -11.85
CA ILE A 308 19.15 5.63 -10.51
C ILE A 308 18.24 4.44 -10.30
N ILE A 309 18.53 3.62 -9.30
CA ILE A 309 17.79 2.39 -9.03
C ILE A 309 17.18 2.49 -7.64
N ALA A 310 15.90 2.13 -7.54
CA ALA A 310 15.15 2.02 -6.32
C ALA A 310 14.47 0.64 -6.26
N THR A 311 14.32 0.07 -5.05
CA THR A 311 13.68 -1.24 -4.86
C THR A 311 12.77 -1.22 -3.64
N GLY A 312 11.92 -2.25 -3.47
CA GLY A 312 11.14 -2.43 -2.25
C GLY A 312 11.96 -2.91 -1.04
N ARG A 313 13.22 -3.30 -1.26
CA ARG A 313 14.05 -3.99 -0.28
C ARG A 313 14.85 -3.03 0.60
N SER A 314 14.91 -3.34 1.90
CA SER A 314 15.61 -2.52 2.90
C SER A 314 17.13 -2.71 2.92
N ASP A 315 17.64 -3.77 2.29
CA ASP A 315 19.07 -4.04 2.19
C ASP A 315 19.75 -3.34 1.00
N TYR A 316 18.98 -2.58 0.21
CA TYR A 316 19.48 -1.75 -0.89
C TYR A 316 19.27 -0.25 -0.64
N PRO A 317 20.09 0.64 -1.23
CA PRO A 317 19.82 2.07 -1.26
C PRO A 317 18.49 2.40 -1.96
N ASN A 318 17.96 3.59 -1.70
CA ASN A 318 16.72 4.11 -2.33
C ASN A 318 15.53 3.15 -2.17
N GLN A 319 15.27 2.73 -0.94
CA GLN A 319 14.11 1.88 -0.67
C GLN A 319 12.81 2.67 -0.91
N VAL A 320 11.96 2.17 -1.81
CA VAL A 320 10.56 2.61 -1.94
C VAL A 320 9.74 1.70 -1.03
N ASN A 321 9.37 2.20 0.14
CA ASN A 321 8.58 1.45 1.11
C ASN A 321 7.48 2.32 1.69
N ASN A 322 6.26 1.79 1.65
CA ASN A 322 5.03 2.45 2.08
C ASN A 322 5.09 2.86 3.56
N VAL A 323 5.96 2.26 4.38
CA VAL A 323 6.22 2.67 5.78
C VAL A 323 6.63 4.15 5.90
N LEU A 324 7.17 4.74 4.83
CA LEU A 324 7.51 6.16 4.79
C LEU A 324 6.28 7.07 4.58
N GLY A 325 5.12 6.51 4.24
CA GLY A 325 3.89 7.23 3.91
C GLY A 325 2.77 6.98 4.91
N PHE A 326 2.22 5.76 4.92
CA PHE A 326 0.95 5.48 5.60
C PHE A 326 0.88 5.93 7.07
N PRO A 327 1.94 5.80 7.93
CA PRO A 327 1.81 6.22 9.32
C PRO A 327 1.54 7.72 9.42
N TYR A 328 2.23 8.52 8.60
CA TYR A 328 2.20 9.98 8.66
C TYR A 328 0.99 10.57 7.96
N ILE A 329 0.52 9.95 6.88
CA ILE A 329 -0.72 10.32 6.21
C ILE A 329 -1.89 10.17 7.19
N PHE A 330 -2.00 9.03 7.86
CA PHE A 330 -3.03 8.85 8.89
C PHE A 330 -2.81 9.75 10.09
N ARG A 331 -1.58 10.04 10.51
CA ARG A 331 -1.33 10.99 11.61
C ARG A 331 -1.96 12.34 11.31
N GLY A 332 -1.66 12.90 10.14
CA GLY A 332 -2.23 14.16 9.68
C GLY A 332 -3.75 14.09 9.56
N ALA A 333 -4.28 13.02 8.97
CA ALA A 333 -5.73 12.84 8.81
C ALA A 333 -6.46 12.76 10.17
N LEU A 334 -5.93 12.01 11.13
CA LEU A 334 -6.52 11.85 12.46
C LEU A 334 -6.43 13.14 13.29
N ASP A 335 -5.32 13.87 13.21
CA ASP A 335 -5.09 15.11 13.97
C ASP A 335 -6.12 16.20 13.63
N VAL A 336 -6.61 16.20 12.38
CA VAL A 336 -7.62 17.17 11.91
C VAL A 336 -9.01 16.55 11.77
N ARG A 337 -9.20 15.29 12.20
CA ARG A 337 -10.44 14.51 12.01
C ARG A 337 -10.93 14.56 10.55
N ALA A 338 -10.02 14.41 9.59
CA ALA A 338 -10.35 14.44 8.17
C ALA A 338 -11.36 13.34 7.84
N SER A 339 -12.44 13.68 7.15
CA SER A 339 -13.45 12.71 6.71
C SER A 339 -12.98 11.83 5.54
N LYS A 340 -11.93 12.26 4.83
CA LYS A 340 -11.34 11.54 3.69
C LYS A 340 -9.87 11.90 3.52
N ILE A 341 -9.12 10.99 2.90
CA ILE A 341 -7.81 11.27 2.29
C ILE A 341 -8.07 11.46 0.79
N ASN A 342 -7.92 12.68 0.29
CA ASN A 342 -8.13 13.05 -1.12
C ASN A 342 -6.79 13.11 -1.89
N GLU A 343 -6.86 13.47 -3.17
CA GLU A 343 -5.70 13.49 -4.06
C GLU A 343 -4.71 14.63 -3.74
N GLU A 344 -5.20 15.77 -3.23
CA GLU A 344 -4.33 16.89 -2.84
C GLU A 344 -3.58 16.67 -1.51
N MET A 345 -4.02 15.74 -0.66
CA MET A 345 -3.36 15.38 0.61
C MET A 345 -2.17 14.45 0.37
#